data_AF-A0A951SGE9-F1
#
_entry.id   AF-A0A951SGE9-F1
#
_cell.length_a   1.000
_cell.length_b   1.000
_cell.length_c   1.000
_cell.angle_alpha   90.00
_cell.angle_beta   90.00
_cell.angle_gamma   90.00
#
_symmetry.space_group_name_H-M   'P 1'
#
loop_
_entity.id
_entity.type
_entity.pdbx_description
1 polymer ?
#
loop_
_entity_poly.entity_id
_entity_poly.type
_entity_poly.pdbx_seq_one_letter_code
_entity_poly.pdbx_strand_id
1 'polypeptide(L)'
;MSFEVAVLQGLDKVVGRVMTIEAPVGTPVHFGTLEIVARTCRKRPPEEPPESAAYLEIFEKRQGEEPEARFRGWMFASSPALAAMEHPVYDVWVLDCRSAAAPR
;
A
#
# COMPACT_ATOMS: atom_id res chain seq x y z
N MET A 1 19.07 -6.66 0.30
CA MET A 1 17.89 -7.20 1.00
C MET A 1 16.69 -7.00 0.10
N SER A 2 16.00 -8.06 -0.32
CA SER A 2 14.72 -7.93 -1.04
C SER A 2 13.60 -7.72 -0.03
N PHE A 3 12.78 -6.70 -0.26
CA PHE A 3 11.56 -6.48 0.53
C PHE A 3 10.39 -6.99 -0.32
N GLU A 4 9.75 -8.03 0.17
CA GLU A 4 8.73 -8.77 -0.57
C GLU A 4 7.32 -8.48 -0.07
N VAL A 5 7.19 -7.75 1.05
CA VAL A 5 5.91 -7.38 1.63
C VAL A 5 5.89 -5.88 1.90
N ALA A 6 4.92 -5.18 1.31
CA ALA A 6 4.58 -3.81 1.67
C ALA A 6 3.56 -3.83 2.81
N VAL A 7 3.90 -3.18 3.93
CA VAL A 7 2.99 -2.97 5.05
C VAL A 7 2.30 -1.63 4.82
N LEU A 8 0.99 -1.70 4.61
CA LEU A 8 0.15 -0.55 4.35
C LEU A 8 -0.82 -0.35 5.51
N GLN A 9 -1.35 0.86 5.63
CA GLN A 9 -2.44 1.16 6.53
C GLN A 9 -3.62 1.68 5.71
N GLY A 10 -4.78 1.05 5.90
CA GLY A 10 -6.04 1.43 5.29
C GLY A 10 -6.95 2.07 6.33
N LEU A 11 -7.54 3.21 6.00
CA LEU A 11 -8.59 3.86 6.78
C LEU A 11 -9.90 3.82 5.98
N ASP A 12 -10.93 3.29 6.61
CA ASP A 12 -12.32 3.49 6.17
C ASP A 12 -12.87 4.74 6.87
N LYS A 13 -13.06 5.82 6.10
CA LYS A 13 -13.53 7.13 6.58
C LYS A 13 -14.99 7.11 7.00
N VAL A 14 -15.79 6.17 6.49
CA VAL A 14 -17.23 6.07 6.78
C VAL A 14 -17.45 5.50 8.18
N VAL A 15 -16.70 4.46 8.54
CA VAL A 15 -16.79 3.84 9.88
C VAL A 15 -15.67 4.25 10.83
N GLY A 16 -14.70 5.04 10.37
CA GLY A 16 -13.53 5.46 11.16
C GLY A 16 -12.59 4.32 11.53
N ARG A 17 -12.58 3.22 10.75
CA ARG A 17 -11.80 2.01 11.08
C ARG A 17 -10.46 2.01 10.36
N VAL A 18 -9.40 1.88 11.13
CA VAL A 18 -8.03 1.71 10.63
C VAL A 18 -7.63 0.25 10.66
N MET A 19 -7.00 -0.24 9.59
CA MET A 19 -6.55 -1.62 9.44
C MET A 19 -5.15 -1.67 8.84
N THR A 20 -4.32 -2.60 9.31
CA THR A 20 -3.03 -2.88 8.69
C THR A 20 -3.21 -3.92 7.59
N ILE A 21 -2.64 -3.66 6.42
CA ILE A 21 -2.73 -4.52 5.25
C ILE A 21 -1.31 -4.96 4.90
N GLU A 22 -1.08 -6.26 4.90
CA GLU A 22 0.17 -6.83 4.38
C GLU A 22 -0.04 -7.17 2.91
N ALA A 23 0.63 -6.43 2.02
CA ALA A 23 0.54 -6.59 0.58
C ALA A 23 1.83 -7.22 0.04
N PRO A 24 1.83 -8.54 -0.26
CA PRO A 24 2.98 -9.18 -0.90
C PRO A 24 3.20 -8.59 -2.29
N VAL A 25 4.47 -8.35 -2.63
CA VAL A 25 4.85 -7.76 -3.91
C VAL A 25 4.41 -8.69 -5.05
N GLY A 26 3.67 -8.12 -6.00
CA GLY A 26 3.10 -8.82 -7.15
C GLY A 26 1.78 -9.55 -6.88
N THR A 27 1.29 -9.56 -5.63
CA THR A 27 0.02 -10.22 -5.27
C THR A 27 -1.07 -9.18 -4.98
N PRO A 28 -2.25 -9.28 -5.60
CA PRO A 28 -3.38 -8.41 -5.28
C PRO A 28 -3.95 -8.74 -3.89
N VAL A 29 -4.15 -7.72 -3.08
CA VAL A 29 -4.84 -7.79 -1.78
C VAL A 29 -6.06 -6.89 -1.79
N HIS A 30 -7.06 -7.21 -0.98
CA HIS A 30 -8.34 -6.50 -0.99
C HIS A 30 -8.58 -5.75 0.31
N PHE A 31 -9.10 -4.54 0.20
CA PHE A 31 -9.55 -3.72 1.33
C PHE A 31 -10.86 -3.02 0.98
N GLY A 32 -11.97 -3.53 1.51
CA GLY A 32 -13.30 -3.06 1.10
C GLY A 32 -13.55 -3.35 -0.38
N THR A 33 -13.82 -2.31 -1.17
CA THR A 33 -13.96 -2.40 -2.63
C THR A 33 -12.64 -2.14 -3.39
N LEU A 34 -11.55 -1.90 -2.66
CA LEU A 34 -10.24 -1.65 -3.27
C LEU A 34 -9.48 -2.96 -3.49
N GLU A 35 -8.88 -3.08 -4.66
CA GLU A 35 -7.84 -4.04 -4.99
C GLU A 35 -6.49 -3.30 -5.01
N ILE A 36 -5.56 -3.72 -4.17
CA ILE A 36 -4.27 -3.08 -3.96
C ILE A 36 -3.18 -4.04 -4.42
N VAL A 37 -2.30 -3.58 -5.30
CA VAL A 37 -1.16 -4.34 -5.81
C VAL A 37 0.11 -3.57 -5.52
N ALA A 38 0.97 -4.12 -4.66
CA ALA A 38 2.32 -3.62 -4.47
C ALA A 38 3.22 -4.16 -5.58
N ARG A 39 3.73 -3.30 -6.47
CA ARG A 39 4.67 -3.73 -7.53
C ARG A 39 6.10 -3.78 -7.05
N THR A 40 6.45 -2.92 -6.10
CA THR A 40 7.81 -2.82 -5.59
C THR A 40 7.76 -2.27 -4.17
N CYS A 41 8.60 -2.80 -3.29
CA CYS A 41 8.84 -2.27 -1.96
C CYS A 41 10.34 -2.03 -1.78
N ARG A 42 10.73 -0.84 -1.34
CA ARG A 42 12.11 -0.47 -1.07
C ARG A 42 12.21 0.18 0.30
N LYS A 43 13.22 -0.23 1.07
CA LYS A 43 13.59 0.41 2.33
C LYS A 43 15.03 0.87 2.23
N ARG A 44 15.28 2.11 2.65
CA ARG A 44 16.64 2.64 2.75
C ARG A 44 17.45 1.91 3.84
N PRO A 45 18.76 1.74 3.64
CA PRO A 45 19.62 1.13 4.64
C PRO A 45 19.79 2.08 5.85
N PRO A 46 20.15 1.55 7.04
CA PRO A 46 20.15 2.30 8.30
C PRO A 46 21.19 3.43 8.37
N GLU A 47 22.18 3.45 7.47
CA GLU A 47 23.15 4.53 7.34
C GLU A 47 22.58 5.80 6.68
N GLU A 48 21.41 5.68 6.04
CA GLU A 48 20.64 6.79 5.46
C GLU A 48 19.40 7.10 6.34
N PRO A 49 18.76 8.29 6.17
CA PRO A 49 17.48 8.57 6.82
C PRO A 49 16.46 7.46 6.54
N PRO A 50 15.78 6.92 7.57
CA PRO A 50 14.87 5.80 7.40
C PRO A 50 13.70 6.21 6.50
N GLU A 51 13.62 5.58 5.33
CA GLU A 51 12.56 5.78 4.36
C GLU A 51 12.13 4.44 3.77
N SER A 52 10.82 4.23 3.72
CA SER A 52 10.21 3.05 3.09
C SER A 52 9.30 3.55 1.99
N ALA A 53 9.56 3.13 0.76
CA ALA A 53 8.81 3.53 -0.41
C ALA A 53 8.26 2.31 -1.15
N ALA A 54 6.98 2.36 -1.52
CA ALA A 54 6.36 1.33 -2.33
C ALA A 54 5.71 1.93 -3.58
N TYR A 55 5.82 1.20 -4.69
CA TYR A 55 5.02 1.49 -5.89
C TYR A 55 3.72 0.70 -5.79
N LEU A 56 2.61 1.42 -5.68
CA LEU A 56 1.28 0.84 -5.50
C LEU A 56 0.43 1.12 -6.73
N GLU A 57 -0.32 0.11 -7.14
CA GLU A 57 -1.46 0.24 -8.04
C GLU A 57 -2.71 -0.11 -7.24
N ILE A 58 -3.64 0.83 -7.13
CA ILE A 58 -4.90 0.66 -6.41
C ILE A 58 -6.04 0.86 -7.38
N PHE A 59 -6.91 -0.14 -7.43
CA PHE A 59 -8.12 -0.15 -8.25
C PHE A 59 -9.33 -0.19 -7.34
N GLU A 60 -10.39 0.51 -7.71
CA GLU A 60 -11.70 0.29 -7.11
C GLU A 60 -12.50 -0.63 -8.02
N LYS A 61 -13.04 -1.70 -7.44
CA LYS A 61 -13.88 -2.65 -8.14
C LYS A 61 -15.26 -2.68 -7.48
N ARG A 62 -16.25 -2.10 -8.16
CA ARG A 62 -17.66 -2.18 -7.78
C ARG A 62 -18.32 -3.36 -8.49
N GLN A 63 -19.37 -3.91 -7.89
CA GLN A 63 -20.08 -5.04 -8.50
C GLN A 63 -20.68 -4.62 -9.84
N GLY A 64 -20.31 -5.33 -10.92
CA GLY A 64 -20.81 -5.09 -12.27
C GLY A 64 -20.14 -3.94 -13.02
N GLU A 65 -19.10 -3.31 -12.45
CA GLU A 65 -18.31 -2.26 -13.09
C GLU A 65 -16.89 -2.75 -13.42
N GLU A 66 -16.29 -2.15 -14.44
CA GLU A 66 -14.87 -2.37 -14.76
C GLU A 66 -13.98 -1.76 -13.66
N PRO A 67 -12.83 -2.40 -13.32
CA PRO A 67 -11.92 -1.86 -12.32
C PRO A 67 -11.39 -0.48 -12.70
N GLU A 68 -11.65 0.53 -11.86
CA GLU A 68 -11.19 1.90 -12.06
C GLU A 68 -9.88 2.13 -11.30
N ALA A 69 -8.83 2.58 -11.99
CA ALA A 69 -7.56 2.91 -11.32
C ALA A 69 -7.73 4.18 -10.47
N ARG A 70 -7.64 4.03 -9.14
CA ARG A 70 -7.73 5.13 -8.18
C ARG A 70 -6.38 5.72 -7.80
N PHE A 71 -5.34 4.91 -7.81
CA PHE A 71 -3.98 5.36 -7.51
C PHE A 71 -2.96 4.51 -8.27
N ARG A 72 -1.94 5.16 -8.84
CA ARG A 72 -0.79 4.48 -9.45
C ARG A 72 0.44 5.36 -9.25
N GLY A 73 1.35 4.94 -8.38
CA GLY A 73 2.51 5.75 -8.09
C GLY A 73 3.36 5.25 -6.95
N TRP A 74 4.45 6.00 -6.72
CA TRP A 74 5.31 5.82 -5.56
C TRP A 74 4.69 6.52 -4.35
N MET A 75 4.70 5.83 -3.23
CA MET A 75 4.26 6.37 -1.95
C MET A 75 5.35 6.13 -0.90
N PHE A 76 5.62 7.16 -0.11
CA PHE A 76 6.70 7.22 0.87
C PHE A 76 6.12 7.16 2.28
N ALA A 77 6.67 6.31 3.13
CA ALA A 77 6.19 6.12 4.50
C ALA A 77 6.39 7.37 5.35
N SER A 78 7.46 8.14 5.11
CA SER A 78 7.69 9.40 5.84
C SER A 78 6.74 10.52 5.41
N SER A 79 6.26 10.47 4.17
CA SER A 79 5.56 11.58 3.51
C SER A 79 4.43 11.07 2.61
N PRO A 80 3.42 10.36 3.17
CA PRO A 80 2.34 9.79 2.38
C PRO A 80 1.48 10.86 1.70
N ALA A 81 1.42 12.07 2.28
CA ALA A 81 0.71 13.21 1.71
C ALA A 81 1.24 13.67 0.34
N LEU A 82 2.51 13.36 -0.01
CA LEU A 82 3.09 13.70 -1.32
C LEU A 82 2.50 12.87 -2.47
N ALA A 83 1.91 11.72 -2.14
CA ALA A 83 1.29 10.82 -3.10
C ALA A 83 0.00 10.26 -2.47
N ALA A 84 -0.84 11.15 -1.95
CA ALA A 84 -2.08 10.77 -1.29
C ALA A 84 -3.05 10.14 -2.29
N MET A 85 -3.72 9.07 -1.87
CA MET A 85 -4.83 8.51 -2.62
C MET A 85 -6.06 9.40 -2.43
N GLU A 86 -6.56 9.98 -3.52
CA GLU A 86 -7.81 10.72 -3.50
C GLU A 86 -9.00 9.76 -3.64
N HIS A 87 -9.50 9.26 -2.51
CA HIS A 87 -10.72 8.45 -2.46
C HIS A 87 -11.71 8.96 -1.38
N PRO A 88 -13.01 9.05 -1.68
CA PRO A 88 -14.00 9.61 -0.75
C PRO A 88 -14.24 8.74 0.49
N VAL A 89 -14.09 7.42 0.36
CA VAL A 89 -14.42 6.45 1.44
C VAL A 89 -13.17 5.88 2.11
N TYR A 90 -12.07 5.76 1.37
CA TYR A 90 -10.89 5.01 1.80
C TYR A 90 -9.68 5.92 1.75
N ASP A 91 -8.68 5.59 2.57
CA ASP A 91 -7.34 6.16 2.48
C ASP A 91 -6.35 5.03 2.71
N VAL A 92 -5.28 5.01 1.94
CA VAL A 92 -4.27 3.95 1.99
C VAL A 92 -2.90 4.59 1.95
N TRP A 93 -2.06 4.29 2.94
CA TRP A 93 -0.68 4.75 2.96
C TRP A 93 0.33 3.66 3.30
N VAL A 94 1.58 3.84 2.85
CA VAL A 94 2.69 2.95 3.18
C VAL A 94 3.16 3.22 4.60
N LEU A 95 3.39 2.16 5.37
CA LEU A 95 4.03 2.22 6.69
C LEU A 95 5.45 1.68 6.66
N ASP A 96 5.66 0.52 6.05
CA ASP A 96 6.98 -0.11 6.02
C ASP A 96 7.11 -1.12 4.88
N CYS A 97 8.36 -1.49 4.58
CA CYS A 97 8.69 -2.60 3.71
C CYS A 97 9.37 -3.69 4.54
N ARG A 98 8.82 -4.91 4.49
CA ARG A 98 9.36 -6.09 5.18
C ARG A 98 9.95 -7.08 4.19
N SER A 99 11.06 -7.72 4.57
CA SER A 99 11.49 -8.94 3.89
C SER A 99 10.50 -10.04 4.21
N ALA A 100 10.19 -10.92 3.26
CA ALA A 100 9.61 -12.20 3.65
C ALA A 100 10.65 -12.85 4.57
N ALA A 101 10.32 -13.02 5.85
CA ALA A 101 11.20 -13.76 6.73
C ALA A 101 11.44 -15.12 6.06
N ALA A 102 12.71 -15.46 5.84
CA ALA A 102 13.08 -16.79 5.36
C ALA A 102 12.32 -17.84 6.19
N PRO A 103 11.74 -18.89 5.58
CA PRO A 103 11.25 -20.01 6.37
C PRO A 103 12.43 -20.52 7.20
N ARG A 104 12.18 -20.72 8.50
CA ARG A 104 13.16 -21.19 9.49
C ARG A 104 13.92 -22.42 9.03
#